data_AF-A0AAV3FPV3-F1
#
_entry.id   AF-A0AAV3FPV3-F1
#
_cell.length_a   1.000
_cell.length_b   1.000
_cell.length_c   1.000
_cell.angle_alpha   90.00
_cell.angle_beta   90.00
_cell.angle_gamma   90.00
#
_symmetry.space_group_name_H-M   'P 1'
#
loop_
_entity.id
_entity.type
_entity.pdbx_description
1 polymer ?
#
loop_
_entity_poly.entity_id
_entity_poly.type
_entity_poly.pdbx_seq_one_letter_code
_entity_poly.pdbx_strand_id
1 'polypeptide(L)'
;MERTTVANHFERNQKLMLYVGIDIAKNKHDVACINQNREAVISNFRFDNSYQGFNQLKQKLEQLSPITQDVKIALESTGHLVKSGSSHPRHALIQAAKLLSIYSPHFKAYLRLKISQEKHYTVAVTHVQKSLFV
;
A
#
# COMPACT_ATOMS: atom_id res chain seq x y z
N MET A 1 -35.51 28.41 -9.14
CA MET A 1 -34.61 27.75 -8.17
C MET A 1 -34.49 26.30 -8.60
N GLU A 2 -33.37 25.88 -9.20
CA GLU A 2 -32.97 24.46 -9.40
C GLU A 2 -31.65 24.41 -10.19
N ARG A 3 -30.52 24.75 -9.54
CA ARG A 3 -29.17 24.57 -10.12
C ARG A 3 -28.24 23.70 -9.27
N THR A 4 -28.76 23.05 -8.24
CA THR A 4 -27.92 22.50 -7.15
C THR A 4 -27.70 20.97 -7.22
N THR A 5 -28.45 20.22 -8.04
CA THR A 5 -28.43 18.74 -7.98
C THR A 5 -27.27 18.11 -8.76
N VAL A 6 -26.90 18.68 -9.92
CA VAL A 6 -25.82 18.17 -10.77
C VAL A 6 -24.42 18.54 -10.25
N ALA A 7 -24.26 19.75 -9.70
CA ALA A 7 -22.99 20.17 -9.09
C ALA A 7 -22.64 19.30 -7.86
N ASN A 8 -23.63 19.04 -6.98
CA ASN A 8 -23.45 18.17 -5.82
C ASN A 8 -23.16 16.70 -6.19
N HIS A 9 -23.67 16.22 -7.33
CA HIS A 9 -23.38 14.87 -7.82
C HIS A 9 -21.97 14.79 -8.45
N PHE A 10 -21.51 15.85 -9.11
CA PHE A 10 -20.16 15.92 -9.68
C PHE A 10 -19.09 16.08 -8.60
N GLU A 11 -19.35 16.88 -7.56
CA GLU A 11 -18.46 17.03 -6.39
C GLU A 11 -18.38 15.76 -5.54
N ARG A 12 -19.47 15.01 -5.39
CA ARG A 12 -19.46 13.70 -4.71
C ARG A 12 -18.72 12.60 -5.47
N ASN A 13 -18.52 12.76 -6.79
CA ASN A 13 -17.84 11.80 -7.64
C ASN A 13 -16.39 12.18 -7.99
N GLN A 14 -15.83 13.23 -7.36
CA GLN A 14 -14.39 13.47 -7.40
C GLN A 14 -13.69 12.41 -6.55
N LYS A 15 -13.42 11.27 -7.17
CA LYS A 15 -12.63 10.18 -6.60
C LYS A 15 -11.26 10.72 -6.18
N LEU A 16 -10.95 10.61 -4.89
CA LEU A 16 -9.64 10.96 -4.36
C LEU A 16 -8.68 9.79 -4.58
N MET A 17 -7.58 10.05 -5.28
CA MET A 17 -6.43 9.15 -5.36
C MET A 17 -5.48 9.45 -4.20
N LEU A 18 -4.98 8.38 -3.56
CA LEU A 18 -3.97 8.47 -2.53
C LEU A 18 -2.66 7.83 -2.98
N TYR A 19 -1.56 8.49 -2.63
CA TYR A 19 -0.20 8.01 -2.81
C TYR A 19 0.39 7.73 -1.44
N VAL A 20 0.61 6.46 -1.11
CA VAL A 20 1.14 6.04 0.19
C VAL A 20 2.59 5.63 0.03
N GLY A 21 3.53 6.37 0.62
CA GLY A 21 4.93 5.99 0.78
C GLY A 21 5.12 5.18 2.06
N ILE A 22 5.75 4.01 2.00
CA ILE A 22 6.18 3.27 3.19
C ILE A 22 7.69 3.10 3.15
N ASP A 23 8.38 3.65 4.15
CA ASP A 23 9.81 3.46 4.40
C ASP A 23 10.01 2.31 5.40
N ILE A 24 10.63 1.23 4.91
CA ILE A 24 10.77 -0.03 5.64
C ILE A 24 12.13 -0.09 6.34
N ALA A 25 12.18 0.14 7.65
CA ALA A 25 13.38 -0.10 8.46
C ALA A 25 13.33 -1.39 9.27
N LYS A 26 14.43 -1.73 9.96
CA LYS A 26 14.59 -3.00 10.70
C LYS A 26 13.55 -3.20 11.80
N ASN A 27 13.30 -2.15 12.58
CA ASN A 27 12.47 -2.23 13.80
C ASN A 27 11.16 -1.45 13.67
N LYS A 28 11.19 -0.31 12.98
CA LYS A 28 10.07 0.60 12.82
C LYS A 28 9.95 0.99 11.36
N HIS A 29 8.73 1.21 10.91
CA HIS A 29 8.41 1.59 9.54
C HIS A 29 7.69 2.92 9.56
N ASP A 30 8.05 3.79 8.64
CA ASP A 30 7.43 5.11 8.50
C ASP A 30 6.49 5.11 7.30
N VAL A 31 5.35 5.77 7.46
CA VAL A 31 4.32 5.86 6.43
C VAL A 31 3.96 7.32 6.22
N ALA A 32 4.06 7.73 4.98
CA ALA A 32 3.53 8.98 4.49
C ALA A 32 2.40 8.68 3.49
N CYS A 33 1.37 9.51 3.47
CA CYS A 33 0.31 9.46 2.49
C CYS A 33 -0.01 10.87 2.03
N ILE A 34 -0.07 11.07 0.73
CA ILE A 34 -0.52 12.32 0.11
C ILE A 34 -1.71 12.05 -0.80
N ASN A 35 -2.55 13.04 -1.03
CA ASN A 35 -3.59 12.97 -2.06
C ASN A 35 -3.07 13.46 -3.42
N GLN A 36 -3.92 13.41 -4.45
CA GLN A 36 -3.62 13.95 -5.79
C GLN A 36 -3.26 15.44 -5.83
N ASN A 37 -3.66 16.21 -4.83
CA ASN A 37 -3.33 17.63 -4.69
C ASN A 37 -1.98 17.86 -4.00
N ARG A 38 -1.27 16.77 -3.64
CA ARG A 38 -0.02 16.75 -2.84
C ARG A 38 -0.23 17.22 -1.39
N GLU A 39 -1.46 17.20 -0.90
CA GLU A 39 -1.76 17.50 0.50
C GLU A 39 -1.51 16.25 1.33
N ALA A 40 -0.83 16.40 2.47
CA ALA A 40 -0.53 15.30 3.36
C ALA A 40 -1.80 14.82 4.08
N VAL A 41 -2.15 13.55 3.84
CA VAL A 41 -3.24 12.83 4.52
C VAL A 41 -2.70 12.05 5.72
N ILE A 42 -1.47 11.54 5.60
CA ILE A 42 -0.70 10.95 6.70
C ILE A 42 0.73 11.50 6.61
N SER A 43 1.22 12.20 7.63
CA SER A 43 2.60 12.72 7.63
C SER A 43 3.53 12.03 8.64
N ASN A 44 3.01 11.38 9.68
CA ASN A 44 3.82 10.88 10.81
C ASN A 44 3.32 9.55 11.37
N PHE A 45 2.85 8.62 10.53
CA PHE A 45 2.47 7.30 11.03
C PHE A 45 3.68 6.38 11.03
N ARG A 46 4.13 6.01 12.24
CA ARG A 46 5.20 5.03 12.44
C ARG A 46 4.65 3.81 13.16
N PHE A 47 5.02 2.62 12.71
CA PHE A 47 4.59 1.36 13.32
C PHE A 47 5.76 0.38 13.48
N ASP A 48 5.68 -0.50 14.47
CA ASP A 48 6.73 -1.50 14.72
C ASP A 48 6.65 -2.66 13.71
N ASN A 49 7.77 -3.33 13.47
CA ASN A 49 7.85 -4.55 12.65
C ASN A 49 7.23 -5.76 13.39
N SER A 50 5.91 -5.71 13.59
CA SER A 50 5.12 -6.72 14.26
C SER A 50 3.79 -6.92 13.54
N TYR A 51 3.15 -8.08 13.74
CA TYR A 51 1.82 -8.33 13.21
C TYR A 51 0.82 -7.22 13.61
N GLN A 52 0.88 -6.77 14.87
CA GLN A 52 0.04 -5.70 15.39
C GLN A 52 0.29 -4.37 14.68
N GLY A 53 1.56 -4.01 14.42
CA GLY A 53 1.90 -2.79 13.68
C GLY A 53 1.36 -2.80 12.25
N PHE A 54 1.48 -3.93 11.55
CA PHE A 54 0.89 -4.08 10.21
C PHE A 54 -0.65 -4.06 10.23
N ASN A 55 -1.29 -4.57 11.30
CA ASN A 55 -2.73 -4.47 11.45
C ASN A 55 -3.20 -3.02 11.70
N GLN A 56 -2.43 -2.23 12.46
CA GLN A 56 -2.69 -0.79 12.64
C GLN A 56 -2.60 -0.04 11.30
N LEU A 57 -1.60 -0.35 10.48
CA LEU A 57 -1.50 0.19 9.12
C LEU A 57 -2.73 -0.18 8.28
N LYS A 58 -3.14 -1.45 8.29
CA LYS A 58 -4.33 -1.93 7.58
C LYS A 58 -5.58 -1.16 7.98
N GLN A 59 -5.84 -1.01 9.27
CA GLN A 59 -6.99 -0.26 9.79
C GLN A 59 -6.96 1.21 9.34
N LYS A 60 -5.78 1.84 9.36
CA LYS A 60 -5.63 3.24 8.95
C LYS A 60 -5.88 3.42 7.45
N LEU A 61 -5.45 2.48 6.62
CA LEU A 61 -5.76 2.47 5.19
C LEU A 61 -7.25 2.18 4.92
N GLU A 62 -7.88 1.29 5.70
CA GLU A 62 -9.33 1.01 5.61
C GLU A 62 -10.18 2.24 5.95
N GLN A 63 -9.77 3.06 6.92
CA GLN A 63 -10.44 4.31 7.23
C GLN A 63 -10.38 5.33 6.08
N LEU A 64 -9.34 5.25 5.24
CA LEU A 64 -9.19 6.10 4.05
C LEU A 64 -9.92 5.53 2.83
N SER A 65 -10.13 4.20 2.79
CA SER A 65 -10.77 3.49 1.68
C SER A 65 -12.19 3.95 1.29
N PRO A 66 -13.13 4.32 2.20
CA PRO A 66 -14.46 4.80 1.77
C PRO A 66 -14.42 6.13 1.02
N ILE A 67 -13.31 6.87 1.10
CA ILE A 67 -13.10 8.16 0.43
C ILE A 67 -12.39 7.98 -0.92
N THR A 68 -11.78 6.81 -1.16
CA THR A 68 -10.78 6.63 -2.23
C THR A 68 -11.01 5.34 -3.00
N GLN A 69 -11.25 5.43 -4.31
CA GLN A 69 -11.42 4.25 -5.16
C GLN A 69 -10.10 3.59 -5.58
N ASP A 70 -8.98 4.32 -5.55
CA ASP A 70 -7.67 3.83 -5.96
C ASP A 70 -6.59 4.32 -4.99
N VAL A 71 -6.07 3.40 -4.17
CA VAL A 71 -4.89 3.65 -3.33
C VAL A 71 -3.66 3.16 -4.09
N LYS A 72 -2.81 4.11 -4.52
CA LYS A 72 -1.50 3.81 -5.12
C LYS A 72 -0.45 3.86 -4.02
N ILE A 73 -0.08 2.69 -3.52
CA ILE A 73 0.99 2.59 -2.53
C ILE A 73 2.33 2.46 -3.28
N ALA A 74 3.24 3.40 -3.03
CA ALA A 74 4.65 3.36 -3.42
C ALA A 74 5.48 2.88 -2.22
N LEU A 75 6.33 1.88 -2.42
CA LEU A 75 7.27 1.46 -1.39
C LEU A 75 8.62 2.09 -1.71
N GLU A 76 9.13 2.91 -0.80
CA GLU A 76 10.47 3.46 -0.91
C GLU A 76 11.34 2.74 0.11
N SER A 77 12.26 1.90 -0.37
CA SER A 77 13.23 1.25 0.50
C SER A 77 14.51 2.08 0.47
N THR A 78 14.67 3.03 1.40
CA THR A 78 15.93 3.75 1.54
C THR A 78 16.98 2.87 2.21
N GLY A 79 17.60 2.02 1.39
CA GLY A 79 18.69 1.17 1.83
C GLY A 79 19.04 0.21 0.73
N HIS A 80 20.25 0.34 0.20
CA HIS A 80 20.87 -0.65 -0.67
C HIS A 80 20.62 -2.06 -0.10
N LEU A 81 19.70 -2.80 -0.72
CA LEU A 81 19.49 -4.22 -0.47
C LEU A 81 20.63 -5.01 -1.12
N VAL A 82 21.89 -4.68 -0.81
CA VAL A 82 23.03 -5.45 -1.31
C VAL A 82 23.07 -6.74 -0.51
N LYS A 83 22.84 -7.84 -1.23
CA LYS A 83 23.39 -9.18 -1.00
C LYS A 83 24.21 -9.30 0.29
N SER A 84 23.60 -9.80 1.37
CA SER A 84 24.21 -10.75 2.32
C SER A 84 23.31 -10.95 3.55
N GLY A 85 22.84 -12.19 3.72
CA GLY A 85 22.71 -12.86 5.02
C GLY A 85 21.72 -12.37 6.08
N SER A 86 21.12 -11.18 6.03
CA SER A 86 20.22 -10.74 7.10
C SER A 86 18.77 -11.22 6.89
N SER A 87 18.31 -12.15 7.73
CA SER A 87 16.98 -12.81 7.67
C SER A 87 15.78 -11.89 7.99
N HIS A 88 15.97 -10.58 8.13
CA HIS A 88 15.06 -9.74 8.91
C HIS A 88 14.08 -8.83 8.12
N PRO A 89 14.42 -8.24 6.94
CA PRO A 89 13.46 -7.41 6.20
C PRO A 89 12.46 -8.21 5.35
N ARG A 90 12.69 -9.52 5.12
CA ARG A 90 11.80 -10.37 4.29
C ARG A 90 10.37 -10.40 4.83
N HIS A 91 10.20 -10.53 6.15
CA HIS A 91 8.87 -10.59 6.76
C HIS A 91 8.09 -9.28 6.54
N ALA A 92 8.73 -8.13 6.79
CA ALA A 92 8.14 -6.82 6.58
C ALA A 92 7.76 -6.60 5.10
N LEU A 93 8.62 -7.00 4.18
CA LEU A 93 8.36 -6.89 2.73
C LEU A 93 7.24 -7.81 2.25
N ILE A 94 7.13 -9.01 2.81
CA ILE A 94 6.03 -9.93 2.52
C ILE A 94 4.71 -9.37 3.07
N GLN A 95 4.71 -8.79 4.28
CA GLN A 95 3.52 -8.15 4.85
C GLN A 95 3.10 -6.91 4.05
N ALA A 96 4.06 -6.08 3.65
CA ALA A 96 3.81 -4.95 2.74
C ALA A 96 3.25 -5.43 1.39
N ALA A 97 3.84 -6.47 0.78
CA ALA A 97 3.36 -7.05 -0.48
C ALA A 97 1.91 -7.57 -0.37
N LYS A 98 1.54 -8.18 0.76
CA LYS A 98 0.13 -8.57 1.00
C LYS A 98 -0.80 -7.37 1.04
N LEU A 99 -0.43 -6.30 1.75
CA LEU A 99 -1.22 -5.06 1.81
C LEU A 99 -1.34 -4.44 0.41
N LEU A 100 -0.24 -4.37 -0.34
CA LEU A 100 -0.25 -3.91 -1.73
C LEU A 100 -1.22 -4.70 -2.60
N SER A 101 -1.22 -6.03 -2.51
CA SER A 101 -2.15 -6.87 -3.27
C SER A 101 -3.62 -6.70 -2.87
N ILE A 102 -3.92 -6.11 -1.71
CA ILE A 102 -5.28 -5.78 -1.29
C ILE A 102 -5.70 -4.44 -1.89
N TYR A 103 -4.86 -3.42 -1.73
CA TYR A 103 -5.24 -2.02 -2.01
C TYR A 103 -4.87 -1.52 -3.40
N SER A 104 -3.83 -2.08 -4.03
CA SER A 104 -3.41 -1.69 -5.38
C SER A 104 -4.01 -2.63 -6.43
N PRO A 105 -4.85 -2.14 -7.36
CA PRO A 105 -5.40 -2.95 -8.44
C PRO A 105 -4.31 -3.63 -9.28
N HIS A 106 -3.17 -2.96 -9.50
CA HIS A 106 -2.03 -3.49 -10.24
C HIS A 106 -1.43 -4.72 -9.55
N PHE A 107 -1.06 -4.60 -8.27
CA PHE A 107 -0.48 -5.72 -7.53
C PHE A 107 -1.50 -6.82 -7.22
N LYS A 108 -2.79 -6.49 -7.12
CA LYS A 108 -3.89 -7.45 -7.01
C LYS A 108 -4.01 -8.30 -8.27
N ALA A 109 -4.00 -7.67 -9.44
CA ALA A 109 -4.00 -8.35 -10.73
C ALA A 109 -2.75 -9.22 -10.90
N TYR A 110 -1.58 -8.70 -10.54
CA TYR A 110 -0.33 -9.45 -10.60
C TYR A 110 -0.33 -10.68 -9.67
N LEU A 111 -0.84 -10.54 -8.44
CA LEU A 111 -1.00 -11.68 -7.53
C LEU A 111 -1.92 -12.75 -8.12
N ARG A 112 -3.08 -12.35 -8.66
CA ARG A 112 -4.04 -13.26 -9.30
C ARG A 112 -3.41 -14.01 -10.48
N LEU A 113 -2.65 -13.32 -11.32
CA LEU A 113 -1.89 -13.93 -12.42
C LEU A 113 -0.91 -15.00 -11.92
N LYS A 114 -0.22 -14.74 -10.81
CA LYS A 114 0.70 -15.75 -10.23
C LYS A 114 -0.04 -16.93 -9.64
N ILE A 115 -1.21 -16.73 -9.05
CA ILE A 115 -2.06 -17.82 -8.54
C ILE A 115 -2.62 -18.66 -9.70
N SER A 116 -3.01 -18.04 -10.83
CA SER A 116 -3.50 -18.77 -12.01
C SER A 116 -2.42 -19.60 -12.71
N GLN A 117 -1.14 -19.40 -12.38
CA GLN A 117 -0.02 -20.24 -12.80
C GLN A 117 0.21 -21.43 -11.84
N GLU A 118 -0.81 -21.84 -11.09
CA GLU A 118 -0.77 -22.93 -10.09
C GLU A 118 0.26 -22.72 -8.96
N LYS A 119 0.71 -21.48 -8.75
CA LYS A 119 1.63 -21.17 -7.64
C LYS A 119 0.84 -21.07 -6.34
N HIS A 120 1.37 -21.71 -5.29
CA HIS A 120 0.84 -21.54 -3.94
C HIS A 120 0.84 -20.05 -3.53
N TYR A 121 -0.17 -19.62 -2.75
CA TYR A 121 -0.38 -18.22 -2.37
C TYR A 121 0.89 -17.55 -1.80
N THR A 122 1.60 -18.22 -0.91
CA THR A 122 2.85 -17.71 -0.32
C THR A 122 3.96 -17.49 -1.36
N VAL A 123 4.03 -18.35 -2.37
CA VAL A 123 4.96 -18.22 -3.50
C VAL A 123 4.54 -17.05 -4.38
N ALA A 124 3.25 -16.90 -4.65
CA ALA A 124 2.71 -15.80 -5.45
C ALA A 124 2.97 -14.43 -4.79
N VAL A 125 2.77 -14.30 -3.47
CA VAL A 125 3.10 -13.08 -2.70
C VAL A 125 4.61 -12.77 -2.76
N THR A 126 5.47 -13.79 -2.76
CA THR A 126 6.92 -13.58 -2.92
C THR A 126 7.26 -13.00 -4.29
N HIS A 127 6.51 -13.33 -5.34
CA HIS A 127 6.69 -12.69 -6.66
C HIS A 127 6.27 -11.22 -6.63
N VAL A 128 5.13 -10.91 -5.99
CA VAL A 128 4.71 -9.51 -5.77
C VAL A 128 5.80 -8.74 -5.03
N GLN A 129 6.36 -9.31 -3.96
CA GLN A 129 7.44 -8.70 -3.21
C GLN A 129 8.68 -8.41 -4.07
N LYS A 130 9.05 -9.34 -4.97
CA LYS A 130 10.19 -9.15 -5.87
C LYS A 130 9.94 -8.06 -6.91
N SER A 131 8.71 -7.91 -7.40
CA SER A 131 8.35 -6.83 -8.34
C SER A 131 8.34 -5.43 -7.73
N LEU A 132 8.61 -5.29 -6.42
CA LEU A 132 8.75 -3.98 -5.78
C LEU A 132 10.11 -3.33 -6.03
N PHE A 133 11.09 -4.11 -6.50
CA PHE A 133 12.49 -3.72 -6.62
C PHE A 133 13.02 -3.83 -8.06
N VAL A 134 12.12 -4.08 -9.02
CA VAL A 134 12.40 -4.26 -10.45
C VAL A 134 11.54 -3.29 -11.21
#